data_AF-A0A6J8CH71-F1
#
_entry.id   AF-A0A6J8CH71-F1
#
_cell.length_a   1.000
_cell.length_b   1.000
_cell.length_c   1.000
_cell.angle_alpha   90.00
_cell.angle_beta   90.00
_cell.angle_gamma   90.00
#
_symmetry.space_group_name_H-M   'P 1'
#
loop_
_entity.id
_entity.type
_entity.pdbx_description
1 polymer ?
#
loop_
_entity_poly.entity_id
_entity_poly.type
_entity_poly.pdbx_seq_one_letter_code
_entity_poly.pdbx_strand_id
1 'polypeptide(L)'
;MPLQLRRDHLSLKYYARTKQNPSNPANQLVDDCIEYQIYNHKWNDHNIPYGFRVQNLLKDNDLDKIKLVTKNIQDPSPWIIGQAKTSSNIKNSISKKENPHIIKTKALEYIDNAYKNHLKIYTYGSKDPASGNEQVDKLAKLALSNDKIDLNLSLSANEFIAITTALKKKKWQARWDNTCSLWSRSKNNTVNKKPNFYQGNRYHAKTITRLRLGTTLLPDKLGQYIRNVSLICNTCGIKEDIEHVLVNCINHSQARQ
;
A
#
# COMPACT_ATOMS: atom_id res chain seq x y z
N MET A 1 -2.00 1.24 -15.09
CA MET A 1 -0.74 0.95 -14.38
C MET A 1 0.13 0.07 -15.28
N PRO A 2 1.43 0.38 -15.43
CA PRO A 2 2.39 -0.39 -16.22
C PRO A 2 2.48 -1.83 -15.73
N LEU A 3 2.65 -2.76 -16.67
CA LEU A 3 2.67 -4.18 -16.39
C LEU A 3 3.83 -4.56 -15.45
N GLN A 4 5.01 -3.97 -15.65
CA GLN A 4 6.18 -4.26 -14.82
C GLN A 4 5.96 -3.87 -13.35
N LEU A 5 5.50 -2.64 -13.07
CA LEU A 5 5.17 -2.19 -11.71
C LEU A 5 4.13 -3.08 -11.01
N ARG A 6 3.19 -3.65 -11.77
CA ARG A 6 2.23 -4.63 -11.24
C ARG A 6 2.92 -5.94 -10.88
N ARG A 7 3.79 -6.46 -11.75
CA ARG A 7 4.55 -7.70 -11.52
C ARG A 7 5.45 -7.56 -10.30
N ASP A 8 6.21 -6.48 -10.21
CA ASP A 8 7.12 -6.20 -9.09
C ASP A 8 6.37 -6.19 -7.74
N HIS A 9 5.21 -5.52 -7.71
CA HIS A 9 4.37 -5.50 -6.52
C HIS A 9 3.78 -6.88 -6.16
N LEU A 10 3.38 -7.67 -7.15
CA LEU A 10 2.91 -9.04 -6.89
C LEU A 10 4.04 -9.92 -6.34
N SER A 11 5.27 -9.75 -6.84
CA SER A 11 6.46 -10.43 -6.31
C SER A 11 6.72 -10.06 -4.84
N LEU A 12 6.73 -8.76 -4.50
CA LEU A 12 6.91 -8.31 -3.12
C LEU A 12 5.76 -8.75 -2.19
N LYS A 13 4.53 -8.77 -2.70
CA LYS A 13 3.38 -9.29 -1.95
C LYS A 13 3.52 -10.78 -1.66
N TYR A 14 3.94 -11.57 -2.65
CA TYR A 14 4.14 -13.00 -2.47
C TYR A 14 5.28 -13.27 -1.48
N TYR A 15 6.42 -12.58 -1.61
CA TYR A 15 7.53 -12.60 -0.64
C TYR A 15 7.07 -12.34 0.79
N ALA A 16 6.27 -11.29 1.02
CA ALA A 16 5.79 -10.97 2.35
C ALA A 16 4.96 -12.11 2.97
N ARG A 17 4.18 -12.82 2.14
CA ARG A 17 3.37 -13.96 2.57
C ARG A 17 4.19 -15.21 2.82
N THR A 18 5.24 -15.46 2.03
CA THR A 18 6.12 -16.62 2.26
C THR A 18 6.93 -16.41 3.54
N LYS A 19 7.50 -15.22 3.76
CA LYS A 19 8.23 -14.88 4.99
C LYS A 19 7.39 -14.86 6.25
N GLN A 20 6.09 -14.62 6.11
CA GLN A 20 5.15 -14.76 7.23
C GLN A 20 5.04 -16.20 7.73
N ASN A 21 5.30 -17.21 6.89
CA ASN A 21 5.27 -18.62 7.26
C ASN A 21 6.67 -19.24 7.11
N PRO A 22 7.44 -19.43 8.19
CA PRO A 22 8.78 -20.02 8.13
C PRO A 22 8.82 -21.39 7.44
N SER A 23 7.79 -22.21 7.61
CA SER A 23 7.69 -23.55 7.03
C SER A 23 7.34 -23.56 5.54
N ASN A 24 7.18 -22.40 4.90
CA ASN A 24 6.87 -22.34 3.48
C ASN A 24 8.11 -22.77 2.65
N PRO A 25 8.00 -23.79 1.78
CA PRO A 25 9.13 -24.26 0.97
C PRO A 25 9.69 -23.19 0.02
N ALA A 26 8.87 -22.21 -0.38
CA ALA A 26 9.31 -21.11 -1.22
C ALA A 26 10.35 -20.19 -0.55
N ASN A 27 10.53 -20.26 0.78
CA ASN A 27 11.58 -19.50 1.47
C ASN A 27 12.98 -19.96 1.04
N GLN A 28 13.18 -21.27 0.79
CA GLN A 28 14.45 -21.80 0.29
C GLN A 28 14.84 -21.20 -1.06
N LEU A 29 13.85 -20.96 -1.94
CA LEU A 29 14.05 -20.35 -3.25
C LEU A 29 14.39 -18.84 -3.21
N VAL A 30 14.19 -18.19 -2.06
CA VAL A 30 14.45 -16.75 -1.89
C VAL A 30 15.74 -16.51 -1.12
N ASP A 31 16.03 -17.36 -0.13
CA ASP A 31 17.16 -17.20 0.79
C ASP A 31 18.42 -17.88 0.26
N ASP A 32 18.30 -19.13 -0.19
CA ASP A 32 19.42 -19.98 -0.64
C ASP A 32 19.21 -20.44 -2.08
N CYS A 33 18.80 -19.52 -2.95
CA CYS A 33 18.63 -19.80 -4.37
C CYS A 33 19.99 -20.18 -4.97
N ILE A 34 20.22 -21.47 -5.26
CA ILE A 34 21.49 -21.94 -5.82
C ILE A 34 21.78 -21.29 -7.18
N GLU A 35 20.73 -20.91 -7.90
CA GLU A 35 20.79 -20.14 -9.14
C GLU A 35 21.39 -18.74 -8.94
N TYR A 36 21.30 -18.18 -7.72
CA TYR A 36 21.95 -16.93 -7.31
C TYR A 36 23.47 -17.04 -7.34
N GLN A 37 24.01 -18.20 -7.00
CA GLN A 37 25.45 -18.45 -6.94
C GLN A 37 26.02 -18.88 -8.31
N ILE A 38 25.25 -19.65 -9.08
CA ILE A 38 25.75 -20.29 -10.30
C ILE A 38 25.71 -19.35 -11.52
N TYR A 39 24.78 -18.40 -11.59
CA TYR A 39 24.45 -17.71 -12.86
C TYR A 39 24.60 -16.19 -12.85
N ASN A 40 25.42 -15.62 -11.94
CA ASN A 40 25.60 -14.17 -11.75
C ASN A 40 25.91 -13.34 -13.02
N HIS A 41 26.21 -13.97 -14.17
CA HIS A 41 26.62 -13.28 -15.41
C HIS A 41 25.92 -13.74 -16.70
N LYS A 42 24.83 -14.55 -16.66
CA LYS A 42 24.24 -15.14 -17.88
C LYS A 42 22.75 -14.86 -18.13
N TRP A 43 22.07 -14.11 -17.26
CA TRP A 43 20.64 -13.84 -17.44
C TRP A 43 20.40 -12.51 -18.17
N ASN A 44 19.54 -12.54 -19.18
CA ASN A 44 18.93 -11.33 -19.71
C ASN A 44 17.87 -10.82 -18.72
N ASP A 45 17.64 -9.50 -18.67
CA ASP A 45 16.68 -8.83 -17.75
C ASP A 45 15.28 -9.48 -17.66
N HIS A 46 14.90 -10.26 -18.67
CA HIS A 46 13.60 -10.90 -18.80
C HIS A 46 13.49 -12.29 -18.13
N ASN A 47 14.61 -12.99 -17.90
CA ASN A 47 14.63 -14.39 -17.42
C ASN A 47 15.27 -14.54 -16.03
N ILE A 48 15.21 -13.49 -15.22
CA ILE A 48 15.78 -13.48 -13.88
C ILE A 48 14.96 -14.40 -12.94
N PRO A 49 15.60 -15.30 -12.18
CA PRO A 49 14.94 -16.13 -11.17
C PRO A 49 14.15 -15.32 -10.13
N TYR A 50 13.09 -15.91 -9.59
CA TYR A 50 12.20 -15.22 -8.64
C TYR A 50 12.93 -14.69 -7.40
N GLY A 51 13.79 -15.51 -6.77
CA GLY A 51 14.56 -15.11 -5.59
C GLY A 51 15.41 -13.87 -5.86
N PHE A 52 16.19 -13.89 -6.94
CA PHE A 52 17.03 -12.75 -7.35
C PHE A 52 16.21 -11.49 -7.62
N ARG A 53 15.09 -11.63 -8.35
CA ARG A 53 14.19 -10.52 -8.65
C ARG A 53 13.66 -9.87 -7.36
N VAL A 54 13.26 -10.67 -6.38
CA VAL A 54 12.76 -10.16 -5.10
C VAL A 54 13.87 -9.46 -4.32
N GLN A 55 15.08 -10.04 -4.24
CA GLN A 55 16.21 -9.43 -3.54
C GLN A 55 16.56 -8.05 -4.13
N ASN A 56 16.58 -7.92 -5.46
CA ASN A 56 16.78 -6.63 -6.10
C ASN A 56 15.64 -5.66 -5.79
N LEU A 57 14.38 -6.11 -5.89
CA LEU A 57 13.24 -5.28 -5.53
C LEU A 57 13.27 -4.82 -4.07
N LEU A 58 13.79 -5.63 -3.15
CA LEU A 58 13.97 -5.22 -1.76
C LEU A 58 15.01 -4.11 -1.64
N LYS A 59 16.18 -4.29 -2.27
CA LYS A 59 17.26 -3.28 -2.28
C LYS A 59 16.84 -1.98 -2.98
N ASP A 60 16.25 -2.06 -4.16
CA ASP A 60 15.80 -0.91 -4.98
C ASP A 60 14.68 -0.08 -4.33
N ASN A 61 14.09 -0.58 -3.25
CA ASN A 61 13.04 0.10 -2.50
C ASN A 61 13.42 0.32 -1.02
N ASP A 62 14.68 0.06 -0.63
CA ASP A 62 15.17 0.17 0.75
C ASP A 62 14.36 -0.66 1.77
N LEU A 63 13.92 -1.86 1.36
CA LEU A 63 13.11 -2.78 2.14
C LEU A 63 13.89 -4.00 2.66
N ASP A 64 15.15 -4.15 2.29
CA ASP A 64 16.04 -5.25 2.66
C ASP A 64 16.31 -5.33 4.17
N LYS A 65 16.31 -4.17 4.83
CA LYS A 65 16.53 -4.06 6.29
C LYS A 65 15.28 -4.36 7.12
N ILE A 66 14.10 -4.44 6.49
CA ILE A 66 12.84 -4.65 7.19
C ILE A 66 12.68 -6.13 7.55
N LYS A 67 12.62 -6.42 8.85
CA LYS A 67 12.28 -7.75 9.36
C LYS A 67 10.77 -7.93 9.38
N LEU A 68 10.30 -9.05 8.84
CA LEU A 68 8.88 -9.41 8.86
C LEU A 68 8.56 -10.28 10.07
N VAL A 69 7.41 -10.05 10.69
CA VAL A 69 6.87 -10.92 11.75
C VAL A 69 6.49 -12.25 11.12
N THR A 70 7.10 -13.32 11.63
CA THR A 70 6.68 -14.68 11.36
C THR A 70 5.39 -14.95 12.12
N LYS A 71 4.31 -15.31 11.41
CA LYS A 71 3.10 -15.79 12.06
C LYS A 71 3.42 -17.15 12.65
N ASN A 72 3.37 -17.26 13.98
CA ASN A 72 3.35 -18.58 14.60
C ASN A 72 2.02 -19.23 14.19
N ILE A 73 2.08 -20.35 13.46
CA ILE A 73 0.87 -21.06 13.02
C ILE A 73 0.11 -21.59 14.24
N GLN A 74 0.79 -21.71 15.37
CA GLN A 74 0.21 -21.91 16.69
C GLN A 74 -0.24 -20.59 17.33
N ASP A 75 -1.08 -19.79 16.65
CA ASP A 75 -1.97 -18.96 17.44
C ASP A 75 -2.90 -19.96 18.14
N PRO A 76 -2.81 -20.16 19.47
CA PRO A 76 -3.80 -20.95 20.15
C PRO A 76 -5.15 -20.35 19.75
N SER A 77 -6.03 -21.19 19.21
CA SER A 77 -7.38 -20.73 18.90
C SER A 77 -7.95 -20.02 20.15
N PRO A 78 -8.84 -19.02 20.03
CA PRO A 78 -9.23 -18.20 21.18
C PRO A 78 -9.70 -19.00 22.41
N TRP A 79 -10.23 -20.20 22.19
CA TRP A 79 -10.64 -21.18 23.20
C TRP A 79 -9.49 -21.91 23.96
N ILE A 80 -8.25 -21.79 23.50
CA ILE A 80 -7.03 -22.32 24.14
C ILE A 80 -6.34 -21.22 24.98
N ILE A 81 -6.70 -19.95 24.80
CA ILE A 81 -6.22 -18.87 25.67
C ILE A 81 -6.75 -19.17 27.07
N GLY A 82 -5.87 -19.67 27.93
CA GLY A 82 -6.22 -19.96 29.32
C GLY A 82 -6.82 -18.73 29.98
N GLN A 83 -7.77 -18.92 30.90
CA GLN A 83 -8.36 -17.81 31.63
C GLN A 83 -7.25 -16.95 32.24
N ALA A 84 -7.29 -15.65 31.97
CA ALA A 84 -6.34 -14.71 32.57
C ALA A 84 -6.41 -14.85 34.09
N LYS A 85 -5.25 -15.10 34.72
CA LYS A 85 -5.17 -15.09 36.18
C LYS A 85 -5.45 -13.67 36.66
N THR A 86 -6.62 -13.46 37.27
CA THR A 86 -7.00 -12.17 37.84
C THR A 86 -6.62 -12.14 39.31
N SER A 87 -6.00 -11.06 39.75
CA SER A 87 -5.76 -10.79 41.17
C SER A 87 -6.71 -9.69 41.64
N SER A 88 -7.48 -10.00 42.68
CA SER A 88 -8.38 -9.03 43.33
C SER A 88 -7.89 -8.64 44.74
N ASN A 89 -6.70 -9.09 45.12
CA ASN A 89 -6.10 -8.94 46.45
C ASN A 89 -5.95 -7.48 46.89
N ILE A 90 -5.79 -6.55 45.94
CA ILE A 90 -5.71 -5.12 46.21
C ILE A 90 -6.98 -4.56 46.89
N LYS A 91 -8.13 -5.22 46.75
CA LYS A 91 -9.38 -4.83 47.43
C LYS A 91 -9.29 -5.00 48.95
N ASN A 92 -8.38 -5.85 49.43
CA ASN A 92 -8.19 -6.08 50.86
C ASN A 92 -7.39 -4.96 51.53
N SER A 93 -6.58 -4.21 50.76
CA SER A 93 -5.71 -3.14 51.26
C SER A 93 -6.23 -1.72 50.92
N ILE A 94 -7.28 -1.62 50.11
CA ILE A 94 -7.82 -0.35 49.62
C ILE A 94 -9.33 -0.28 49.79
N SER A 95 -9.81 0.72 50.52
CA SER A 95 -11.24 1.06 50.60
C SER A 95 -11.63 2.06 49.52
N LYS A 96 -12.78 1.82 48.85
CA LYS A 96 -13.36 2.76 47.87
C LYS A 96 -13.80 4.10 48.45
N LYS A 97 -13.86 4.21 49.78
CA LYS A 97 -14.24 5.46 50.48
C LYS A 97 -13.03 6.37 50.75
N GLU A 98 -11.80 5.91 50.49
CA GLU A 98 -10.59 6.71 50.68
C GLU A 98 -10.41 7.77 49.59
N ASN A 99 -9.52 8.72 49.85
CA ASN A 99 -9.15 9.74 48.88
C ASN A 99 -8.58 9.10 47.59
N PRO A 100 -9.04 9.50 46.39
CA PRO A 100 -8.56 8.96 45.11
C PRO A 100 -7.04 8.96 44.94
N HIS A 101 -6.35 9.98 45.46
CA HIS A 101 -4.89 10.05 45.41
C HIS A 101 -4.24 8.98 46.28
N ILE A 102 -4.78 8.72 47.48
CA ILE A 102 -4.28 7.68 48.38
C ILE A 102 -4.49 6.29 47.76
N ILE A 103 -5.67 6.06 47.17
CA ILE A 103 -6.00 4.84 46.43
C ILE A 103 -5.00 4.61 45.30
N LYS A 104 -4.71 5.65 44.51
CA LYS A 104 -3.75 5.58 43.41
C LYS A 104 -2.34 5.23 43.90
N THR A 105 -1.86 5.90 44.94
CA THR A 105 -0.51 5.66 45.49
C THR A 105 -0.37 4.22 46.00
N LYS A 106 -1.33 3.75 46.82
CA LYS A 106 -1.34 2.37 47.31
C LYS A 106 -1.41 1.33 46.18
N ALA A 107 -2.16 1.63 45.11
CA ALA A 107 -2.26 0.74 43.97
C ALA A 107 -0.96 0.64 43.17
N LEU A 108 -0.28 1.77 42.94
CA LEU A 108 1.02 1.79 42.28
C LEU A 108 2.07 1.04 43.11
N GLU A 109 2.10 1.29 44.42
CA GLU A 109 3.01 0.59 45.34
C GLU A 109 2.78 -0.93 45.33
N TYR A 110 1.53 -1.38 45.35
CA TYR A 110 1.20 -2.81 45.25
C TYR A 110 1.66 -3.41 43.91
N ILE A 111 1.43 -2.71 42.80
CA ILE A 111 1.85 -3.16 41.46
C ILE A 111 3.38 -3.25 41.38
N ASP A 112 4.08 -2.26 41.94
CA ASP A 112 5.53 -2.22 41.94
C ASP A 112 6.13 -3.33 42.80
N ASN A 113 5.52 -3.68 43.92
CA ASN A 113 6.00 -4.76 44.79
C ASN A 113 5.68 -6.15 44.24
N ALA A 114 4.43 -6.39 43.80
CA ALA A 114 3.99 -7.72 43.36
C ALA A 114 4.38 -8.04 41.90
N TYR A 115 4.52 -7.02 41.05
CA TYR A 115 4.69 -7.18 39.61
C TYR A 115 5.85 -6.34 39.05
N LYS A 116 6.88 -6.05 39.86
CA LYS A 116 8.06 -5.25 39.50
C LYS A 116 8.62 -5.54 38.11
N ASN A 117 8.82 -6.82 37.82
CA ASN A 117 9.48 -7.30 36.59
C ASN A 117 8.51 -7.60 35.45
N HIS A 118 7.24 -7.20 35.55
CA HIS A 118 6.24 -7.43 34.51
C HIS A 118 6.06 -6.16 33.66
N LEU A 119 5.72 -6.36 32.38
CA LEU A 119 5.27 -5.27 31.51
C LEU A 119 3.95 -4.70 32.03
N LYS A 120 3.94 -3.40 32.33
CA LYS A 120 2.76 -2.71 32.87
C LYS A 120 1.93 -2.14 31.73
N ILE A 121 0.78 -2.76 31.49
CA ILE A 121 -0.21 -2.29 30.51
C ILE A 121 -1.42 -1.78 31.28
N TYR A 122 -1.67 -0.48 31.22
CA TYR A 122 -2.83 0.13 31.87
C TYR A 122 -3.96 0.26 30.86
N THR A 123 -5.03 -0.51 31.07
CA THR A 123 -6.26 -0.40 30.27
C THR A 123 -7.28 0.42 31.05
N TYR A 124 -7.94 1.33 30.35
CA TYR A 124 -8.96 2.19 30.94
C TYR A 124 -10.34 1.58 30.70
N GLY A 125 -11.12 1.40 31.78
CA GLY A 125 -12.50 0.96 31.71
C GLY A 125 -13.42 2.10 32.14
N SER A 126 -13.93 2.88 31.18
CA SER A 126 -15.02 3.85 31.44
C SER A 126 -16.35 3.30 30.96
N LYS A 127 -17.40 3.61 31.74
CA LYS A 127 -18.80 3.40 31.35
C LYS A 127 -19.33 4.51 30.44
N ASP A 128 -18.62 5.65 30.36
CA ASP A 128 -19.01 6.82 29.58
C ASP A 128 -17.94 7.11 28.49
N PRO A 129 -18.30 7.03 27.19
CA PRO A 129 -17.37 7.23 26.08
C PRO A 129 -16.72 8.62 26.04
N ALA A 130 -17.36 9.65 26.62
CA ALA A 130 -16.95 11.04 26.39
C ALA A 130 -15.80 11.50 27.30
N SER A 131 -15.80 11.15 28.59
CA SER A 131 -14.91 11.81 29.58
C SER A 131 -13.48 11.27 29.64
N GLY A 132 -13.24 10.05 29.16
CA GLY A 132 -11.91 9.40 29.20
C GLY A 132 -11.14 9.43 27.88
N ASN A 133 -11.83 9.60 26.74
CA ASN A 133 -11.21 9.60 25.43
C ASN A 133 -10.23 10.77 25.25
N GLU A 134 -10.53 11.94 25.82
CA GLU A 134 -9.67 13.11 25.67
C GLU A 134 -8.27 12.92 26.26
N GLN A 135 -8.13 12.26 27.42
CA GLN A 135 -6.81 12.06 28.03
C GLN A 135 -5.98 11.01 27.29
N VAL A 136 -6.64 9.93 26.83
CA VAL A 136 -5.98 8.89 26.02
C VAL A 136 -5.55 9.47 24.67
N ASP A 137 -6.42 10.25 24.03
CA ASP A 137 -6.13 10.92 22.76
C ASP A 137 -5.02 11.97 22.93
N LYS A 138 -4.98 12.67 24.07
CA LYS A 138 -3.90 13.59 24.42
C LYS A 138 -2.57 12.87 24.64
N LEU A 139 -2.55 11.73 25.32
CA LEU A 139 -1.34 10.91 25.49
C LEU A 139 -0.87 10.28 24.18
N ALA A 140 -1.79 9.83 23.31
CA ALA A 140 -1.46 9.36 21.97
C ALA A 140 -0.88 10.49 21.10
N LYS A 141 -1.42 11.70 21.21
CA LYS A 141 -0.88 12.90 20.54
C LYS A 141 0.49 13.32 21.10
N LEU A 142 0.71 13.19 22.41
CA LEU A 142 2.03 13.42 23.03
C LEU A 142 3.05 12.35 22.59
N ALA A 143 2.61 11.12 22.31
CA ALA A 143 3.47 10.09 21.73
C ALA A 143 3.87 10.42 20.28
N LEU A 144 3.06 11.17 19.52
CA LEU A 144 3.42 11.65 18.17
C LEU A 144 4.54 12.69 18.18
N SER A 145 4.73 13.44 19.29
CA SER A 145 5.81 14.42 19.45
C SER A 145 7.17 13.82 19.85
N ASN A 146 7.25 12.51 20.04
CA ASN A 146 8.54 11.83 20.19
C ASN A 146 9.13 11.51 18.82
N ASP A 147 10.23 12.19 18.46
CA ASP A 147 10.92 12.03 17.17
C ASP A 147 11.57 10.64 16.98
N LYS A 148 11.66 9.84 18.05
CA LYS A 148 12.18 8.47 18.02
C LYS A 148 11.14 7.48 18.53
N ILE A 149 10.56 6.76 17.59
CA ILE A 149 9.96 5.45 17.83
C ILE A 149 11.14 4.45 17.80
N ASP A 150 11.79 4.22 18.94
CA ASP A 150 12.86 3.22 19.10
C ASP A 150 12.29 1.79 19.26
N LEU A 151 11.27 1.53 18.45
CA LEU A 151 10.62 0.24 18.37
C LEU A 151 11.10 -0.37 17.07
N ASN A 152 12.10 -1.26 17.20
CA ASN A 152 12.53 -2.16 16.13
C ASN A 152 11.42 -3.20 15.88
N LEU A 153 10.25 -2.71 15.45
CA LEU A 153 9.07 -3.51 15.21
C LEU A 153 9.27 -4.22 13.89
N SER A 154 9.37 -5.53 13.98
CA SER A 154 9.11 -6.38 12.84
C SER A 154 7.74 -6.01 12.26
N LEU A 155 7.67 -5.78 10.95
CA LEU A 155 6.41 -5.47 10.28
C LEU A 155 5.61 -6.75 10.05
N SER A 156 4.31 -6.70 10.21
CA SER A 156 3.44 -7.74 9.68
C SER A 156 3.51 -7.76 8.15
N ALA A 157 3.21 -8.92 7.54
CA ALA A 157 3.11 -9.02 6.08
C ALA A 157 2.08 -8.03 5.50
N ASN A 158 1.02 -7.70 6.25
CA ASN A 158 0.01 -6.76 5.80
C ASN A 158 0.54 -5.31 5.74
N GLU A 159 1.30 -4.90 6.75
CA GLU A 159 1.95 -3.58 6.77
C GLU A 159 2.98 -3.46 5.66
N PHE A 160 3.79 -4.50 5.46
CA PHE A 160 4.72 -4.54 4.33
C PHE A 160 4.01 -4.46 2.97
N ILE A 161 2.89 -5.17 2.80
CA ILE A 161 2.07 -5.08 1.59
C ILE A 161 1.48 -3.66 1.43
N ALA A 162 1.11 -2.99 2.52
CA ALA A 162 0.62 -1.62 2.48
C ALA A 162 1.72 -0.64 2.04
N ILE A 163 2.93 -0.75 2.60
CA ILE A 163 4.11 0.06 2.21
C ILE A 163 4.43 -0.15 0.74
N THR A 164 4.58 -1.40 0.29
CA THR A 164 4.88 -1.71 -1.11
C THR A 164 3.76 -1.26 -2.06
N THR A 165 2.50 -1.24 -1.61
CA THR A 165 1.38 -0.67 -2.36
C THR A 165 1.52 0.84 -2.50
N ALA A 166 1.89 1.54 -1.44
CA ALA A 166 2.13 2.98 -1.45
C ALA A 166 3.32 3.34 -2.36
N LEU A 167 4.44 2.62 -2.27
CA LEU A 167 5.61 2.79 -3.14
C LEU A 167 5.28 2.57 -4.61
N LYS A 168 4.56 1.49 -4.94
CA LYS A 168 4.05 1.23 -6.30
C LYS A 168 3.21 2.41 -6.81
N LYS A 169 2.34 2.95 -5.97
CA LYS A 169 1.49 4.10 -6.33
C LYS A 169 2.34 5.35 -6.57
N LYS A 170 3.33 5.63 -5.72
CA LYS A 170 4.28 6.74 -5.87
C LYS A 170 5.07 6.62 -7.18
N LYS A 171 5.66 5.45 -7.46
CA LYS A 171 6.37 5.17 -8.72
C LYS A 171 5.46 5.30 -9.94
N TRP A 172 4.20 4.85 -9.84
CA TRP A 172 3.24 5.01 -10.93
C TRP A 172 2.85 6.47 -11.15
N GLN A 173 2.62 7.23 -10.08
CA GLN A 173 2.32 8.66 -10.16
C GLN A 173 3.50 9.43 -10.77
N ALA A 174 4.73 9.21 -10.31
CA ALA A 174 5.91 9.86 -10.90
C ALA A 174 6.06 9.56 -12.40
N ARG A 175 5.80 8.32 -12.82
CA ARG A 175 5.80 7.98 -14.26
C ARG A 175 4.66 8.64 -15.02
N TRP A 176 3.48 8.77 -14.41
CA TRP A 176 2.34 9.49 -14.97
C TRP A 176 2.65 10.99 -15.15
N ASP A 177 3.30 11.60 -14.16
CA ASP A 177 3.70 13.01 -14.17
C ASP A 177 4.79 13.28 -15.23
N ASN A 178 5.63 12.29 -15.53
CA ASN A 178 6.67 12.40 -16.55
C ASN A 178 6.22 11.98 -17.96
N THR A 179 4.98 11.50 -18.16
CA THR A 179 4.47 11.20 -19.51
C THR A 179 3.92 12.45 -20.20
N CYS A 180 4.58 12.90 -21.29
CA CYS A 180 4.28 14.18 -21.95
C CYS A 180 3.23 14.15 -23.09
N SER A 181 2.64 13.00 -23.46
CA SER A 181 1.90 12.88 -24.73
C SER A 181 0.52 12.22 -24.69
N LEU A 182 -0.03 11.95 -23.50
CA LEU A 182 -1.34 11.31 -23.37
C LEU A 182 -2.44 12.35 -23.18
N TRP A 183 -3.40 12.45 -24.12
CA TRP A 183 -4.62 13.27 -23.98
C TRP A 183 -5.28 13.10 -22.60
N SER A 184 -5.25 11.89 -22.04
CA SER A 184 -5.77 11.63 -20.68
C SER A 184 -5.09 12.39 -19.55
N ARG A 185 -3.82 12.76 -19.68
CA ARG A 185 -3.10 13.54 -18.67
C ARG A 185 -3.68 14.95 -18.57
N SER A 186 -4.01 15.58 -19.70
CA SER A 186 -4.62 16.92 -19.73
C SER A 186 -5.92 17.03 -18.91
N LYS A 187 -6.57 15.88 -18.64
CA LYS A 187 -7.83 15.80 -17.88
C LYS A 187 -7.72 15.11 -16.51
N ASN A 188 -6.60 14.47 -16.16
CA ASN A 188 -6.43 13.77 -14.87
C ASN A 188 -4.99 13.90 -14.33
N ASN A 189 -4.82 14.71 -13.29
CA ASN A 189 -3.51 14.91 -12.64
C ASN A 189 -3.10 13.77 -11.70
N THR A 190 -4.02 12.88 -11.33
CA THR A 190 -3.73 11.76 -10.41
C THR A 190 -4.01 10.40 -11.03
N VAL A 191 -3.17 9.41 -10.74
CA VAL A 191 -3.41 8.04 -11.21
C VAL A 191 -4.67 7.43 -10.56
N ASN A 192 -5.64 7.08 -11.40
CA ASN A 192 -6.93 6.57 -10.96
C ASN A 192 -6.82 5.24 -10.18
N LYS A 193 -7.56 5.12 -9.07
CA LYS A 193 -7.58 3.93 -8.20
C LYS A 193 -8.38 2.76 -8.77
N LYS A 194 -9.44 3.04 -9.54
CA LYS A 194 -10.31 2.01 -10.11
C LYS A 194 -9.81 1.63 -11.50
N PRO A 195 -9.68 0.34 -11.84
CA PRO A 195 -9.63 -0.06 -13.23
C PRO A 195 -10.88 0.53 -13.90
N ASN A 196 -10.69 1.18 -15.04
CA ASN A 196 -11.81 1.72 -15.80
C ASN A 196 -12.59 0.55 -16.42
N PHE A 197 -13.42 -0.10 -15.60
CA PHE A 197 -14.42 -1.03 -16.07
C PHE A 197 -15.48 -0.22 -16.78
N TYR A 198 -15.48 -0.31 -18.10
CA TYR A 198 -16.68 0.00 -18.85
C TYR A 198 -17.61 -1.19 -18.70
N GLN A 199 -18.76 -0.99 -18.04
CA GLN A 199 -19.90 -1.90 -18.17
C GLN A 199 -20.49 -1.68 -19.57
N GLY A 200 -19.88 -2.31 -20.58
CA GLY A 200 -20.28 -2.13 -21.97
C GLY A 200 -19.52 -3.03 -22.94
N ASN A 201 -19.88 -2.95 -24.22
CA ASN A 201 -19.25 -3.73 -25.29
C ASN A 201 -17.73 -3.50 -25.34
N ARG A 202 -16.95 -4.59 -25.55
CA ARG A 202 -15.50 -4.58 -25.76
C ARG A 202 -15.04 -3.56 -26.80
N TYR A 203 -15.88 -3.27 -27.80
CA TYR A 203 -15.65 -2.21 -28.78
C TYR A 203 -15.44 -0.84 -28.12
N HIS A 204 -16.39 -0.38 -27.28
CA HIS A 204 -16.27 0.91 -26.57
C HIS A 204 -15.07 0.94 -25.62
N ALA A 205 -14.80 -0.17 -24.93
CA ALA A 205 -13.63 -0.28 -24.06
C ALA A 205 -12.31 -0.08 -24.83
N LYS A 206 -12.19 -0.67 -26.04
CA LYS A 206 -11.03 -0.47 -26.93
C LYS A 206 -10.94 0.99 -27.40
N THR A 207 -12.05 1.57 -27.85
CA THR A 207 -12.11 2.96 -28.34
C THR A 207 -11.68 3.95 -27.27
N ILE A 208 -12.22 3.81 -26.05
CA ILE A 208 -11.86 4.68 -24.92
C ILE A 208 -10.41 4.47 -24.50
N THR A 209 -9.91 3.24 -24.52
CA THR A 209 -8.50 2.98 -24.22
C THR A 209 -7.57 3.67 -25.23
N ARG A 210 -7.90 3.61 -26.53
CA ARG A 210 -7.16 4.30 -27.60
C ARG A 210 -7.19 5.82 -27.46
N LEU A 211 -8.38 6.39 -27.21
CA LEU A 211 -8.53 7.82 -26.92
C LEU A 211 -7.66 8.25 -25.73
N ARG A 212 -7.63 7.43 -24.69
CA ARG A 212 -6.83 7.73 -23.50
C ARG A 212 -5.33 7.69 -23.75
N LEU A 213 -4.90 6.70 -24.52
CA LEU A 213 -3.51 6.53 -24.93
C LEU A 213 -3.07 7.52 -26.02
N GLY A 214 -3.99 8.34 -26.55
CA GLY A 214 -3.71 9.23 -27.68
C GLY A 214 -3.38 8.46 -28.96
N THR A 215 -3.79 7.19 -29.07
CA THR A 215 -3.56 6.32 -30.24
C THR A 215 -4.85 6.19 -31.05
N THR A 216 -5.34 7.33 -31.53
CA THR A 216 -6.56 7.41 -32.33
C THR A 216 -6.27 7.21 -33.81
N LEU A 217 -7.32 6.92 -34.58
CA LEU A 217 -7.29 6.93 -36.05
C LEU A 217 -7.58 8.33 -36.60
N LEU A 218 -7.21 9.38 -35.87
CA LEU A 218 -7.37 10.74 -36.35
C LEU A 218 -6.18 11.14 -37.23
N PRO A 219 -6.36 12.10 -38.15
CA PRO A 219 -5.31 12.52 -39.05
C PRO A 219 -3.99 12.89 -38.38
N ASP A 220 -4.01 13.60 -37.24
CA ASP A 220 -2.80 13.93 -36.47
C ASP A 220 -1.94 12.71 -36.10
N LYS A 221 -2.57 11.56 -35.85
CA LYS A 221 -1.87 10.30 -35.53
C LYS A 221 -1.62 9.44 -36.75
N LEU A 222 -2.55 9.39 -37.69
CA LEU A 222 -2.40 8.64 -38.94
C LEU A 222 -1.29 9.23 -39.83
N GLY A 223 -1.12 10.55 -39.85
CA GLY A 223 -0.07 11.23 -40.59
C GLY A 223 1.36 10.87 -40.14
N GLN A 224 1.52 10.27 -38.95
CA GLN A 224 2.81 9.72 -38.49
C GLN A 224 3.19 8.43 -39.24
N TYR A 225 2.21 7.75 -39.84
CA TYR A 225 2.39 6.46 -40.51
C TYR A 225 2.05 6.50 -42.01
N ILE A 226 1.19 7.43 -42.43
CA ILE A 226 0.70 7.55 -43.81
C ILE A 226 1.06 8.94 -44.35
N ARG A 227 1.82 8.99 -45.45
CA ARG A 227 2.41 10.23 -45.99
C ARG A 227 1.42 11.22 -46.61
N ASN A 228 0.20 10.79 -46.95
CA ASN A 228 -0.78 11.58 -47.72
C ASN A 228 -2.09 11.84 -46.97
N VAL A 229 -2.06 11.89 -45.64
CA VAL A 229 -3.24 12.21 -44.83
C VAL A 229 -3.31 13.71 -44.57
N SER A 230 -4.43 14.34 -44.93
CA SER A 230 -4.70 15.73 -44.58
C SER A 230 -4.80 15.87 -43.06
N LEU A 231 -3.89 16.64 -42.44
CA LEU A 231 -3.86 16.86 -40.98
C LEU A 231 -4.88 17.88 -40.48
N ILE A 232 -5.63 18.50 -41.40
CA ILE A 232 -6.57 19.58 -41.11
C ILE A 232 -8.01 19.09 -41.30
N CYS A 233 -8.88 19.56 -40.42
CA CYS A 233 -10.31 19.31 -40.52
C CYS A 233 -10.88 20.07 -41.72
N ASN A 234 -11.53 19.36 -42.65
CA ASN A 234 -12.07 19.95 -43.87
C ASN A 234 -13.14 21.03 -43.63
N THR A 235 -13.80 21.03 -42.47
CA THR A 235 -14.86 22.00 -42.14
C THR A 235 -14.34 23.19 -41.33
N CYS A 236 -13.39 22.95 -40.43
CA CYS A 236 -12.91 23.97 -39.49
C CYS A 236 -11.57 24.59 -39.89
N GLY A 237 -10.85 24.01 -40.86
CA GLY A 237 -9.58 24.51 -41.36
C GLY A 237 -8.40 24.45 -40.38
N ILE A 238 -8.60 23.88 -39.19
CA ILE A 238 -7.57 23.72 -38.15
C ILE A 238 -7.15 22.26 -37.99
N LYS A 239 -6.06 22.04 -37.27
CA LYS A 239 -5.52 20.70 -36.99
C LYS A 239 -6.58 19.76 -36.43
N GLU A 240 -6.75 18.59 -37.06
CA GLU A 240 -7.73 17.58 -36.63
C GLU A 240 -7.10 16.61 -35.61
N ASP A 241 -7.13 17.03 -34.34
CA ASP A 241 -6.71 16.24 -33.19
C ASP A 241 -7.89 15.85 -32.29
N ILE A 242 -7.58 15.13 -31.20
CA ILE A 242 -8.59 14.61 -30.26
C ILE A 242 -9.37 15.76 -29.61
N GLU A 243 -8.71 16.87 -29.30
CA GLU A 243 -9.34 18.03 -28.67
C GLU A 243 -10.31 18.71 -29.63
N HIS A 244 -9.86 18.92 -30.87
CA HIS A 244 -10.70 19.47 -31.91
C HIS A 244 -11.97 18.63 -32.10
N VAL A 245 -11.84 17.32 -32.34
CA VAL A 245 -13.00 16.45 -32.63
C VAL A 245 -13.96 16.37 -31.45
N LEU A 246 -13.46 16.20 -30.22
CA LEU A 246 -14.29 15.97 -29.04
C LEU A 246 -14.84 17.25 -28.38
N VAL A 247 -14.24 18.41 -28.62
CA VAL A 247 -14.63 19.66 -27.92
C VAL A 247 -15.04 20.75 -28.90
N ASN A 248 -14.24 21.01 -29.93
CA ASN A 248 -14.31 22.26 -30.69
C ASN A 248 -14.95 22.13 -32.09
N CYS A 249 -14.98 20.94 -32.68
CA CYS A 249 -15.33 20.74 -34.09
C CYS A 249 -16.83 20.91 -34.32
N ILE A 250 -17.22 21.77 -35.26
CA ILE A 250 -18.62 22.04 -35.59
C ILE A 250 -19.27 20.81 -36.23
N ASN A 251 -18.53 20.10 -37.09
CA ASN A 251 -18.99 18.90 -37.80
C ASN A 251 -19.43 17.77 -36.85
N HIS A 252 -18.83 17.70 -35.67
CA HIS A 252 -19.13 16.66 -34.67
C HIS A 252 -20.07 17.15 -33.56
N SER A 253 -20.72 18.31 -33.71
CA SER A 253 -21.59 18.89 -32.66
C SER A 253 -22.78 18.01 -32.29
N GLN A 254 -23.50 17.45 -33.27
CA GLN A 254 -24.64 16.57 -33.01
C GLN A 254 -24.25 15.28 -32.28
N ALA A 255 -23.08 14.71 -32.58
CA ALA A 255 -22.63 13.47 -31.95
C ALA A 255 -22.12 13.65 -30.49
N ARG A 256 -22.01 14.90 -30.01
CA ARG A 256 -21.63 15.22 -28.63
C ARG A 256 -22.82 15.41 -27.68
N GLN A 257 -24.02 15.61 -28.22
CA GLN A 257 -25.27 15.72 -27.47
C GLN A 257 -25.79 14.32 -27.13
#